data_AF-A0A538UDR0-F1
#
_entry.id   AF-A0A538UDR0-F1
#
_cell.length_a   1.000
_cell.length_b   1.000
_cell.length_c   1.000
_cell.angle_alpha   90.00
_cell.angle_beta   90.00
_cell.angle_gamma   90.00
#
_symmetry.space_group_name_H-M   'P 1'
#
loop_
_entity.id
_entity.type
_entity.pdbx_description
1 polymer ?
#
loop_
_entity_poly.entity_id
_entity_poly.type
_entity_poly.pdbx_seq_one_letter_code
_entity_poly.pdbx_strand_id
1 'polypeptide(L)'
;MRRRAPPPAAIAAGLLLAWSAAAPAAAAAGPAAARPATATPAAGTPVLIDDFEDASRWSAHPADGVAMKLSAQGAPGARALRIDFRFAGGGGYAVARREIALTLPENYAFGFRIRGRAPANHLEFKLIDSTGANVWWCNRRNVVFPRRWQTVTTKRRQITFAWGPAGGGTITRVAALEIAITAGRGGRGTVWLDQLELRALAPPRDSLAPVARASSSRPDHPAALAADRDSATFWWSQPEDLRPWLELDLGGDREFGGLELDWVAGRHARHYAIQVSPDARTWRSIREVVDGNGGRDLLRLPESEARYLRLQSLEPKGRGGLALADLRIEPLAFGATPEAFLKAVAAQAPRGAYPRGIAGEQTYWTVVGVNADTQEGLVGEDGAVEAGKQGFSVEPFLYAGDRLWTWNDAHAEQSLAEGDLPIPTV
;
A
#
# COMPACT_ATOMS: atom_id res chain seq x y z
N MET A 1 -13.03 69.64 -11.07
CA MET A 1 -11.57 69.51 -11.26
C MET A 1 -11.17 68.07 -11.01
N ARG A 2 -10.72 67.37 -12.05
CA ARG A 2 -10.28 65.98 -12.00
C ARG A 2 -8.93 65.87 -11.28
N ARG A 3 -8.84 65.06 -10.23
CA ARG A 3 -7.57 64.47 -9.78
C ARG A 3 -7.74 62.97 -9.73
N ARG A 4 -7.12 62.28 -10.69
CA ARG A 4 -6.96 60.82 -10.71
C ARG A 4 -6.01 60.45 -9.57
N ALA A 5 -6.49 59.65 -8.62
CA ALA A 5 -5.64 58.91 -7.70
C ALA A 5 -5.16 57.61 -8.40
N PRO A 6 -3.92 57.17 -8.19
CA PRO A 6 -3.42 55.91 -8.74
C PRO A 6 -4.06 54.72 -8.01
N PRO A 7 -4.21 53.54 -8.66
CA PRO A 7 -4.74 52.35 -8.01
C PRO A 7 -3.75 51.83 -6.96
N PRO A 8 -4.23 51.28 -5.82
CA PRO A 8 -3.38 50.65 -4.83
C PRO A 8 -2.82 49.32 -5.35
N ALA A 9 -1.56 49.07 -5.00
CA ALA A 9 -0.82 47.86 -5.31
C ALA A 9 -1.52 46.61 -4.78
N ALA A 10 -1.65 45.59 -5.62
CA ALA A 10 -2.08 44.26 -5.23
C ALA A 10 -1.02 43.65 -4.27
N ILE A 11 -1.33 43.65 -2.98
CA ILE A 11 -0.60 42.84 -1.99
C ILE A 11 -1.28 41.47 -2.00
N ALA A 12 -0.81 40.59 -2.86
CA ALA A 12 -1.12 39.16 -2.80
C ALA A 12 -0.32 38.55 -1.63
N ALA A 13 -0.88 38.62 -0.43
CA ALA A 13 -0.38 37.88 0.72
C ALA A 13 -0.89 36.43 0.64
N GLY A 14 -0.36 35.65 -0.30
CA GLY A 14 -0.49 34.20 -0.30
C GLY A 14 0.46 33.62 0.76
N LEU A 15 -0.06 33.36 1.96
CA LEU A 15 0.62 32.55 2.98
C LEU A 15 0.59 31.08 2.54
N LEU A 16 1.44 30.76 1.56
CA LEU A 16 1.89 29.40 1.31
C LEU A 16 2.76 29.00 2.50
N LEU A 17 2.19 28.27 3.46
CA LEU A 17 2.94 27.44 4.40
C LEU A 17 3.58 26.29 3.60
N ALA A 18 4.62 26.62 2.85
CA ALA A 18 5.54 25.65 2.31
C ALA A 18 6.18 24.91 3.48
N TRP A 19 5.85 23.63 3.63
CA TRP A 19 6.71 22.73 4.38
C TRP A 19 8.04 22.67 3.64
N SER A 20 9.01 23.44 4.11
CA SER A 20 10.40 23.29 3.71
C SER A 20 10.90 21.96 4.25
N ALA A 21 10.70 20.89 3.48
CA ALA A 21 11.61 19.75 3.56
C ALA A 21 12.96 20.29 3.07
N ALA A 22 13.83 20.68 4.01
CA ALA A 22 15.23 20.92 3.70
C ALA A 22 15.79 19.62 3.13
N ALA A 23 15.92 19.58 1.80
CA ALA A 23 16.78 18.62 1.13
C ALA A 23 18.19 18.85 1.67
N PRO A 24 18.91 17.83 2.17
CA PRO A 24 20.31 18.02 2.51
C PRO A 24 21.03 18.42 1.22
N ALA A 25 21.86 19.46 1.32
CA ALA A 25 22.69 19.94 0.22
C ALA A 25 23.52 18.77 -0.33
N ALA A 26 23.26 18.40 -1.58
CA ALA A 26 24.12 17.50 -2.33
C ALA A 26 25.47 18.20 -2.52
N ALA A 27 26.47 17.84 -1.72
CA ALA A 27 27.85 18.16 -2.03
C ALA A 27 28.16 17.49 -3.38
N ALA A 28 28.47 18.30 -4.40
CA ALA A 28 28.84 17.83 -5.72
C ALA A 28 30.15 17.03 -5.62
N ALA A 29 30.02 15.70 -5.58
CA ALA A 29 31.15 14.80 -5.78
C ALA A 29 31.51 14.80 -7.26
N GLY A 30 32.78 15.09 -7.57
CA GLY A 30 33.33 14.98 -8.93
C GLY A 30 33.14 13.58 -9.53
N PRO A 31 33.32 13.42 -10.85
CA PRO A 31 32.96 12.19 -11.55
C PRO A 31 33.70 10.98 -10.96
N ALA A 32 32.94 10.09 -10.31
CA ALA A 32 33.44 8.83 -9.82
C ALA A 32 33.81 7.94 -11.01
N ALA A 33 35.05 7.44 -11.04
CA ALA A 33 35.51 6.48 -12.02
C ALA A 33 34.56 5.26 -12.04
N ALA A 34 34.13 4.86 -13.24
CA ALA A 34 33.20 3.75 -13.44
C ALA A 34 33.80 2.46 -12.84
N ARG A 35 33.22 2.00 -11.73
CA ARG A 35 33.54 0.69 -11.14
C ARG A 35 32.86 -0.39 -12.01
N PRO A 36 33.54 -1.52 -12.27
CA PRO A 36 32.97 -2.58 -13.09
C PRO A 36 31.69 -3.13 -12.45
N ALA A 37 30.64 -3.28 -13.26
CA ALA A 37 29.36 -3.82 -12.82
C ALA A 37 29.53 -5.29 -12.39
N THR A 38 29.06 -5.64 -11.20
CA THR A 38 28.94 -7.04 -10.77
C THR A 38 27.84 -7.74 -11.57
N ALA A 39 28.10 -8.99 -11.95
CA ALA A 39 27.19 -9.83 -12.74
C ALA A 39 25.80 -9.99 -12.06
N THR A 40 24.76 -10.08 -12.89
CA THR A 40 23.38 -10.31 -12.44
C THR A 40 23.28 -11.64 -11.67
N PRO A 41 22.74 -11.66 -10.43
CA PRO A 41 22.52 -12.89 -9.68
C PRO A 41 21.63 -13.87 -10.44
N ALA A 42 22.03 -15.15 -10.51
CA ALA A 42 21.18 -16.23 -11.01
C ALA A 42 19.98 -16.46 -10.06
N ALA A 43 18.85 -16.94 -10.59
CA ALA A 43 17.62 -17.16 -9.82
C ALA A 43 17.81 -18.15 -8.66
N GLY A 44 17.27 -17.81 -7.49
CA GLY A 44 17.07 -18.74 -6.36
C GLY A 44 17.99 -18.56 -5.15
N THR A 45 19.31 -18.38 -5.36
CA THR A 45 20.28 -18.28 -4.26
C THR A 45 20.50 -16.82 -3.85
N PRO A 46 20.36 -16.46 -2.56
CA PRO A 46 20.72 -15.14 -2.07
C PRO A 46 22.20 -14.83 -2.30
N VAL A 47 22.48 -13.62 -2.76
CA VAL A 47 23.83 -13.05 -2.81
C VAL A 47 23.99 -12.15 -1.59
N LEU A 48 25.01 -12.44 -0.79
CA LEU A 48 25.38 -11.59 0.35
C LEU A 48 25.90 -10.24 -0.15
N ILE A 49 25.26 -9.17 0.28
CA ILE A 49 25.58 -7.79 -0.05
C ILE A 49 26.42 -7.15 1.05
N ASP A 50 26.08 -7.40 2.32
CA ASP A 50 26.88 -7.01 3.50
C ASP A 50 26.62 -7.97 4.65
N ASP A 51 27.68 -8.41 5.33
CA ASP A 51 27.61 -9.12 6.61
C ASP A 51 27.52 -8.16 7.81
N PHE A 52 27.71 -6.85 7.60
CA PHE A 52 27.76 -5.82 8.63
C PHE A 52 28.89 -5.98 9.67
N GLU A 53 29.95 -6.73 9.34
CA GLU A 53 31.13 -6.89 10.21
C GLU A 53 31.93 -5.59 10.34
N ASP A 54 31.92 -4.79 9.28
CA ASP A 54 32.66 -3.54 9.13
C ASP A 54 31.69 -2.35 9.00
N ALA A 55 31.42 -1.71 10.14
CA ALA A 55 30.55 -0.53 10.19
C ALA A 55 31.12 0.68 9.43
N SER A 56 32.41 0.70 9.07
CA SER A 56 32.98 1.82 8.31
C SER A 56 32.46 1.90 6.87
N ARG A 57 31.84 0.82 6.36
CA ARG A 57 31.14 0.78 5.06
C ARG A 57 29.82 1.54 5.07
N TRP A 58 29.37 2.00 6.24
CA TRP A 58 28.11 2.70 6.44
C TRP A 58 28.36 4.10 7.00
N SER A 59 27.60 5.06 6.50
CA SER A 59 27.64 6.47 6.92
C SER A 59 26.33 6.86 7.61
N ALA A 60 26.42 7.73 8.61
CA ALA A 60 25.27 8.19 9.39
C ALA A 60 24.76 9.53 8.85
N HIS A 61 23.46 9.61 8.52
CA HIS A 61 22.79 10.79 8.01
C HIS A 61 21.52 11.11 8.84
N PRO A 62 21.67 11.57 10.10
CA PRO A 62 20.53 11.98 10.89
C PRO A 62 19.93 13.31 10.40
N ALA A 63 18.64 13.50 10.62
CA ALA A 63 18.01 14.82 10.51
C ALA A 63 18.50 15.76 11.61
N ASP A 64 18.29 17.07 11.41
CA ASP A 64 18.54 18.07 12.44
C ASP A 64 17.77 17.73 13.74
N GLY A 65 18.46 17.83 14.87
CA GLY A 65 17.90 17.47 16.19
C GLY A 65 17.82 15.95 16.46
N VAL A 66 18.37 15.10 15.59
CA VAL A 66 18.49 13.65 15.81
C VAL A 66 19.94 13.27 16.09
N ALA A 67 20.20 12.61 17.22
CA ALA A 67 21.51 12.03 17.48
C ALA A 67 21.54 10.60 16.94
N MET A 68 22.61 10.24 16.23
CA MET A 68 22.81 8.90 15.67
C MET A 68 24.27 8.47 15.76
N LYS A 69 24.51 7.19 16.07
CA LYS A 69 25.83 6.57 16.03
C LYS A 69 25.78 5.20 15.39
N LEU A 70 26.72 4.95 14.48
CA LEU A 70 26.98 3.64 13.88
C LEU A 70 28.20 2.98 14.51
N SER A 71 28.13 1.68 14.74
CA SER A 71 29.27 0.87 15.22
C SER A 71 29.06 -0.60 14.90
N ALA A 72 30.13 -1.39 14.84
CA ALA A 72 30.03 -2.84 14.78
C ALA A 72 29.99 -3.41 16.20
N GLN A 73 29.09 -4.36 16.48
CA GLN A 73 28.98 -5.00 17.79
C GLN A 73 28.85 -6.52 17.66
N GLY A 74 29.71 -7.26 18.36
CA GLY A 74 29.70 -8.72 18.43
C GLY A 74 31.11 -9.30 18.50
N ALA A 75 31.21 -10.64 18.51
CA ALA A 75 32.49 -11.32 18.35
C ALA A 75 32.97 -11.16 16.89
N PRO A 76 34.29 -11.12 16.60
CA PRO A 76 34.79 -11.11 15.23
C PRO A 76 34.21 -12.27 14.40
N GLY A 77 33.65 -11.97 13.22
CA GLY A 77 32.99 -12.96 12.36
C GLY A 77 31.53 -13.26 12.76
N ALA A 78 30.99 -12.53 13.74
CA ALA A 78 29.57 -12.51 14.09
C ALA A 78 29.13 -11.13 14.63
N ARG A 79 29.72 -10.05 14.12
CA ARG A 79 29.33 -8.68 14.42
C ARG A 79 28.14 -8.26 13.58
N ALA A 80 27.34 -7.37 14.16
CA ALA A 80 26.24 -6.71 13.50
C ALA A 80 26.47 -5.20 13.48
N LEU A 81 25.87 -4.50 12.51
CA LEU A 81 25.80 -3.06 12.52
C LEU A 81 24.82 -2.61 13.59
N ARG A 82 25.33 -1.93 14.61
CA ARG A 82 24.57 -1.28 15.66
C ARG A 82 24.28 0.17 15.27
N ILE A 83 23.01 0.52 15.31
CA ILE A 83 22.48 1.87 15.10
C ILE A 83 21.90 2.34 16.44
N ASP A 84 22.58 3.24 17.13
CA ASP A 84 22.02 3.98 18.27
C ASP A 84 21.41 5.28 17.77
N PHE A 85 20.20 5.62 18.22
CA PHE A 85 19.53 6.86 17.83
C PHE A 85 18.75 7.50 18.99
N ARG A 86 18.53 8.82 18.89
CA ARG A 86 17.66 9.61 19.78
C ARG A 86 17.00 10.76 19.02
N PHE A 87 15.67 10.75 18.98
CA PHE A 87 14.85 11.85 18.48
C PHE A 87 14.59 12.86 19.62
N ALA A 88 15.23 14.04 19.58
CA ALA A 88 15.12 15.02 20.67
C ALA A 88 13.75 15.73 20.71
N GLY A 89 13.12 15.96 19.54
CA GLY A 89 11.84 16.67 19.39
C GLY A 89 10.65 15.80 18.98
N GLY A 90 10.73 14.47 19.14
CA GLY A 90 9.64 13.55 18.77
C GLY A 90 9.49 13.27 17.26
N GLY A 91 10.05 14.12 16.38
CA GLY A 91 10.13 13.93 14.92
C GLY A 91 11.55 13.63 14.41
N GLY A 92 11.69 13.45 13.09
CA GLY A 92 12.98 13.32 12.38
C GLY A 92 13.33 11.89 11.93
N TYR A 93 14.52 11.73 11.36
CA TYR A 93 15.02 10.46 10.83
C TYR A 93 16.48 10.19 11.22
N ALA A 94 16.83 8.91 11.35
CA ALA A 94 18.19 8.40 11.53
C ALA A 94 18.48 7.41 10.40
N VAL A 95 19.32 7.82 9.44
CA VAL A 95 19.59 7.05 8.21
C VAL A 95 20.98 6.44 8.24
N ALA A 96 21.08 5.13 8.10
CA ALA A 96 22.32 4.44 7.78
C ALA A 96 22.41 4.26 6.26
N ARG A 97 23.44 4.83 5.63
CA ARG A 97 23.63 4.82 4.18
C ARG A 97 24.90 4.06 3.79
N ARG A 98 24.80 3.24 2.75
CA ARG A 98 25.93 2.56 2.11
C ARG A 98 25.94 2.85 0.61
N GLU A 99 27.07 3.38 0.13
CA GLU A 99 27.35 3.49 -1.30
C GLU A 99 27.66 2.09 -1.85
N ILE A 100 27.01 1.71 -2.94
CA ILE A 100 27.14 0.39 -3.54
C ILE A 100 26.78 0.43 -5.02
N ALA A 101 27.49 -0.33 -5.86
CA ALA A 101 27.12 -0.52 -7.26
C ALA A 101 26.38 -1.85 -7.43
N LEU A 102 25.05 -1.83 -7.57
CA LEU A 102 24.25 -3.03 -7.83
C LEU A 102 23.42 -2.88 -9.09
N THR A 103 23.43 -3.93 -9.92
CA THR A 103 22.43 -4.13 -10.98
C THR A 103 21.35 -5.06 -10.45
N LEU A 104 20.10 -4.61 -10.45
CA LEU A 104 18.98 -5.39 -9.95
C LEU A 104 18.46 -6.33 -11.04
N PRO A 105 18.14 -7.59 -10.70
CA PRO A 105 17.34 -8.46 -11.56
C PRO A 105 15.98 -7.84 -11.90
N GLU A 106 15.28 -8.39 -12.88
CA GLU A 106 13.91 -7.95 -13.23
C GLU A 106 12.94 -8.12 -12.05
N ASN A 107 13.03 -9.26 -11.35
CA ASN A 107 12.30 -9.52 -10.12
C ASN A 107 13.25 -9.95 -9.00
N TYR A 108 13.08 -9.38 -7.81
CA TYR A 108 14.03 -9.57 -6.72
C TYR A 108 13.41 -9.35 -5.33
N ALA A 109 14.13 -9.82 -4.32
CA ALA A 109 13.89 -9.50 -2.92
C ALA A 109 15.20 -9.14 -2.22
N PHE A 110 15.16 -8.06 -1.45
CA PHE A 110 16.16 -7.78 -0.43
C PHE A 110 15.76 -8.45 0.88
N GLY A 111 16.72 -9.05 1.57
CA GLY A 111 16.56 -9.58 2.92
C GLY A 111 17.62 -9.01 3.85
N PHE A 112 17.26 -8.69 5.09
CA PHE A 112 18.24 -8.46 6.15
C PHE A 112 17.68 -8.88 7.50
N ARG A 113 18.55 -9.28 8.42
CA ARG A 113 18.18 -9.60 9.80
C ARG A 113 18.15 -8.31 10.61
N ILE A 114 17.12 -8.19 11.45
CA ILE A 114 16.95 -7.06 12.37
C ILE A 114 16.63 -7.57 13.78
N ARG A 115 17.13 -6.85 14.78
CA ARG A 115 16.61 -6.86 16.16
C ARG A 115 16.74 -5.47 16.76
N GLY A 116 15.98 -5.15 17.79
CA GLY A 116 16.03 -3.82 18.38
C GLY A 116 15.54 -3.72 19.81
N ARG A 117 15.92 -2.61 20.44
CA ARG A 117 15.47 -2.14 21.74
C ARG A 117 15.13 -0.66 21.59
N ALA A 118 13.92 -0.39 21.10
CA ALA A 118 13.42 0.96 20.85
C ALA A 118 11.88 1.00 20.92
N PRO A 119 11.27 2.18 21.13
CA PRO A 119 9.85 2.38 20.85
C PRO A 119 9.51 2.09 19.38
N ALA A 120 8.21 1.86 19.11
CA ALA A 120 7.72 1.69 17.75
C ALA A 120 8.00 2.93 16.91
N ASN A 121 8.66 2.75 15.78
CA ASN A 121 9.03 3.80 14.83
C ASN A 121 8.87 3.25 13.40
N HIS A 122 8.90 4.10 12.39
CA HIS A 122 8.85 3.61 11.02
C HIS A 122 10.22 3.07 10.61
N LEU A 123 10.22 2.07 9.72
CA LEU A 123 11.40 1.49 9.11
C LEU A 123 11.29 1.68 7.60
N GLU A 124 12.26 2.38 7.03
CA GLU A 124 12.32 2.64 5.60
C GLU A 124 13.53 1.93 4.99
N PHE A 125 13.32 1.30 3.85
CA PHE A 125 14.39 0.76 3.01
C PHE A 125 14.40 1.55 1.71
N LYS A 126 15.52 2.20 1.36
CA LYS A 126 15.60 3.07 0.19
C LYS A 126 16.70 2.63 -0.76
N LEU A 127 16.44 2.80 -2.04
CA LEU A 127 17.36 2.60 -3.14
C LEU A 127 17.51 3.92 -3.89
N ILE A 128 18.74 4.32 -4.14
CA ILE A 128 19.09 5.56 -4.81
C ILE A 128 19.81 5.21 -6.11
N ASP A 129 19.41 5.84 -7.21
CA ASP A 129 20.01 5.60 -8.51
C ASP A 129 21.39 6.25 -8.67
N SER A 130 22.03 6.02 -9.81
CA SER A 130 23.35 6.57 -10.12
C SER A 130 23.40 8.09 -10.25
N THR A 131 22.25 8.78 -10.35
CA THR A 131 22.22 10.24 -10.35
C THR A 131 22.28 10.80 -8.94
N GLY A 132 21.92 10.00 -7.93
CA GLY A 132 21.76 10.45 -6.55
C GLY A 132 20.46 11.23 -6.29
N ALA A 133 19.71 11.59 -7.34
CA ALA A 133 18.54 12.47 -7.24
C ALA A 133 17.20 11.72 -7.16
N ASN A 134 17.16 10.45 -7.57
CA ASN A 134 15.94 9.65 -7.57
C ASN A 134 15.99 8.58 -6.48
N VAL A 135 14.89 8.50 -5.70
CA VAL A 135 14.76 7.59 -4.57
C VAL A 135 13.54 6.70 -4.78
N TRP A 136 13.74 5.41 -4.57
CA TRP A 136 12.67 4.43 -4.40
C TRP A 136 12.72 3.90 -2.98
N TRP A 137 11.56 3.60 -2.41
CA TRP A 137 11.48 3.17 -1.02
C TRP A 137 10.41 2.12 -0.74
N CYS A 138 10.62 1.41 0.35
CA CYS A 138 9.59 0.66 1.04
C CYS A 138 9.45 1.23 2.46
N ASN A 139 8.28 1.76 2.81
CA ASN A 139 8.01 2.35 4.12
C ASN A 139 7.12 1.43 4.95
N ARG A 140 7.66 0.91 6.06
CA ARG A 140 6.91 0.12 7.05
C ARG A 140 6.61 1.01 8.25
N ARG A 141 5.34 1.32 8.46
CA ARG A 141 4.94 2.23 9.53
C ARG A 141 4.83 1.52 10.89
N ASN A 142 5.19 2.24 11.97
CA ASN A 142 4.96 1.80 13.36
C ASN A 142 5.51 0.41 13.69
N VAL A 143 6.71 0.10 13.20
CA VAL A 143 7.38 -1.19 13.43
C VAL A 143 7.76 -1.33 14.90
N VAL A 144 7.25 -2.40 15.52
CA VAL A 144 7.74 -2.87 16.81
C VAL A 144 8.98 -3.73 16.55
N PHE A 145 10.16 -3.21 16.89
CA PHE A 145 11.41 -3.93 16.62
C PHE A 145 11.49 -5.24 17.42
N PRO A 146 11.80 -6.37 16.76
CA PRO A 146 11.83 -7.66 17.43
C PRO A 146 13.00 -7.74 18.41
N ARG A 147 12.79 -8.38 19.55
CA ARG A 147 13.85 -8.57 20.57
C ARG A 147 14.88 -9.61 20.17
N ARG A 148 14.46 -10.59 19.36
CA ARG A 148 15.30 -11.62 18.73
C ARG A 148 15.52 -11.28 17.26
N TRP A 149 16.56 -11.84 16.67
CA TRP A 149 16.80 -11.69 15.24
C TRP A 149 15.62 -12.22 14.43
N GLN A 150 15.14 -11.39 13.51
CA GLN A 150 14.12 -11.75 12.53
C GLN A 150 14.55 -11.23 11.16
N THR A 151 14.25 -11.97 10.11
CA THR A 151 14.48 -11.51 8.73
C THR A 151 13.35 -10.59 8.30
N VAL A 152 13.71 -9.42 7.79
CA VAL A 152 12.82 -8.51 7.06
C VAL A 152 13.10 -8.71 5.58
N THR A 153 12.05 -8.94 4.80
CA THR A 153 12.13 -9.10 3.35
C THR A 153 11.38 -7.96 2.66
N THR A 154 12.03 -7.31 1.70
CA THR A 154 11.48 -6.28 0.84
C THR A 154 11.52 -6.75 -0.60
N LYS A 155 10.36 -7.07 -1.18
CA LYS A 155 10.25 -7.50 -2.58
C LYS A 155 10.18 -6.30 -3.52
N ARG A 156 10.55 -6.49 -4.79
CA ARG A 156 10.45 -5.45 -5.84
C ARG A 156 9.11 -4.70 -5.79
N ARG A 157 7.99 -5.43 -5.70
CA ARG A 157 6.63 -4.84 -5.65
C ARG A 157 6.41 -3.83 -4.51
N GLN A 158 7.18 -3.96 -3.42
CA GLN A 158 7.04 -3.14 -2.22
C GLN A 158 7.91 -1.88 -2.28
N ILE A 159 8.73 -1.74 -3.34
CA ILE A 159 9.65 -0.63 -3.55
C ILE A 159 9.04 0.29 -4.60
N THR A 160 8.51 1.42 -4.17
CA THR A 160 7.86 2.41 -5.03
C THR A 160 8.72 3.64 -5.20
N PHE A 161 8.54 4.35 -6.32
CA PHE A 161 9.16 5.65 -6.51
C PHE A 161 8.69 6.61 -5.41
N ALA A 162 9.64 7.25 -4.74
CA ALA A 162 9.37 8.16 -3.63
C ALA A 162 9.43 9.61 -4.11
N TRP A 163 10.56 10.04 -4.66
CA TRP A 163 10.76 11.38 -5.21
C TRP A 163 11.99 11.42 -6.13
N GLY A 164 12.05 12.48 -6.94
CA GLY A 164 13.15 12.77 -7.86
C GLY A 164 12.66 13.29 -9.22
N PRO A 165 13.56 13.81 -10.05
CA PRO A 165 13.22 14.33 -11.39
C PRO A 165 12.70 13.25 -12.36
N ALA A 166 12.94 11.96 -12.11
CA ALA A 166 12.45 10.88 -12.98
C ALA A 166 10.91 10.73 -12.95
N GLY A 167 10.24 11.22 -11.90
CA GLY A 167 8.78 11.17 -11.79
C GLY A 167 8.15 9.77 -11.68
N GLY A 168 8.96 8.70 -11.63
CA GLY A 168 8.47 7.32 -11.57
C GLY A 168 9.44 6.29 -12.14
N GLY A 169 8.89 5.12 -12.51
CA GLY A 169 9.62 4.04 -13.18
C GLY A 169 10.20 2.97 -12.24
N THR A 170 10.90 2.00 -12.83
CA THR A 170 11.59 0.92 -12.09
C THR A 170 13.08 1.20 -12.03
N ILE A 171 13.66 1.15 -10.83
CA ILE A 171 15.11 1.22 -10.66
C ILE A 171 15.78 -0.10 -11.08
N THR A 172 16.84 0.01 -11.89
CA THR A 172 17.65 -1.13 -12.36
C THR A 172 19.10 -1.07 -11.90
N ARG A 173 19.62 0.14 -11.64
CA ARG A 173 20.97 0.37 -11.12
C ARG A 173 20.88 1.17 -9.83
N VAL A 174 21.43 0.60 -8.76
CA VAL A 174 21.52 1.22 -7.44
C VAL A 174 22.95 1.71 -7.24
N ALA A 175 23.08 2.96 -6.81
CA ALA A 175 24.35 3.57 -6.40
C ALA A 175 24.46 3.73 -4.88
N ALA A 176 23.32 3.79 -4.17
CA ALA A 176 23.31 3.72 -2.72
C ALA A 176 22.05 3.05 -2.18
N LEU A 177 22.21 2.46 -1.00
CA LEU A 177 21.15 1.82 -0.23
C LEU A 177 21.08 2.47 1.15
N GLU A 178 19.87 2.72 1.63
CA GLU A 178 19.64 3.29 2.95
C GLU A 178 18.66 2.44 3.76
N ILE A 179 18.97 2.32 5.06
CA ILE A 179 18.04 1.81 6.07
C ILE A 179 17.80 2.95 7.05
N ALA A 180 16.58 3.47 7.08
CA ALA A 180 16.20 4.60 7.91
C ALA A 180 15.24 4.19 9.02
N ILE A 181 15.48 4.74 10.22
CA ILE A 181 14.55 4.71 11.34
C ILE A 181 13.97 6.12 11.42
N THR A 182 12.68 6.26 11.15
CA THR A 182 12.00 7.57 11.17
C THR A 182 10.97 7.62 12.28
N ALA A 183 10.83 8.78 12.91
CA ALA A 183 10.06 8.91 14.14
C ALA A 183 8.57 8.64 13.90
N GLY A 184 8.06 7.56 14.50
CA GLY A 184 6.63 7.31 14.64
C GLY A 184 6.18 7.70 16.04
N ARG A 185 6.63 6.94 17.05
CA ARG A 185 6.53 7.36 18.46
C ARG A 185 7.73 8.21 18.91
N GLY A 186 8.82 8.19 18.14
CA GLY A 186 10.08 8.87 18.48
C GLY A 186 10.86 8.16 19.59
N GLY A 187 11.51 8.96 20.45
CA GLY A 187 12.30 8.49 21.59
C GLY A 187 13.74 8.09 21.26
N ARG A 188 14.33 7.24 22.11
CA ARG A 188 15.69 6.73 21.95
C ARG A 188 15.70 5.21 21.85
N GLY A 189 16.68 4.65 21.14
CA GLY A 189 16.84 3.22 21.09
C GLY A 189 18.04 2.76 20.30
N THR A 190 18.15 1.43 20.21
CA THR A 190 19.21 0.76 19.46
C THR A 190 18.59 -0.30 18.55
N VAL A 191 19.03 -0.34 17.30
CA VAL A 191 18.69 -1.37 16.32
C VAL A 191 19.98 -2.03 15.83
N TRP A 192 19.94 -3.34 15.61
CA TRP A 192 21.04 -4.10 15.01
C TRP A 192 20.59 -4.68 13.68
N LEU A 193 21.47 -4.61 12.69
CA LEU A 193 21.29 -5.15 11.35
C LEU A 193 22.39 -6.15 11.04
N ASP A 194 22.03 -7.21 10.32
CA ASP A 194 22.93 -8.29 9.95
C ASP A 194 22.47 -8.94 8.62
N GLN A 195 23.37 -9.58 7.89
CA GLN A 195 23.12 -10.36 6.66
C GLN A 195 22.21 -9.66 5.64
N LEU A 196 22.65 -8.55 5.04
CA LEU A 196 21.95 -7.93 3.91
C LEU A 196 22.20 -8.77 2.66
N GLU A 197 21.13 -9.27 2.06
CA GLU A 197 21.16 -10.16 0.90
C GLU A 197 20.23 -9.66 -0.22
N LEU A 198 20.60 -9.97 -1.46
CA LEU A 198 19.77 -9.80 -2.65
C LEU A 198 19.49 -11.16 -3.26
N ARG A 199 18.21 -11.48 -3.50
CA ARG A 199 17.78 -12.71 -4.16
C ARG A 199 17.04 -12.36 -5.45
N ALA A 200 17.48 -12.92 -6.57
CA ALA A 200 16.70 -12.92 -7.80
C ALA A 200 15.50 -13.86 -7.65
N LEU A 201 14.30 -13.36 -7.96
CA LEU A 201 13.05 -14.10 -7.95
C LEU A 201 12.67 -14.50 -9.38
N ALA A 202 11.85 -15.54 -9.51
CA ALA A 202 11.24 -15.86 -10.79
C ALA A 202 10.41 -14.66 -11.30
N PRO A 203 10.31 -14.45 -12.62
CA PRO A 203 9.45 -13.41 -13.16
C PRO A 203 7.99 -13.64 -12.73
N PRO A 204 7.20 -12.58 -12.50
CA PRO A 204 5.77 -12.71 -12.19
C PRO A 204 5.04 -13.49 -13.28
N ARG A 205 4.13 -14.40 -12.89
CA ARG A 205 3.35 -15.24 -13.83
C ARG A 205 1.91 -14.75 -14.00
N ASP A 206 1.72 -13.44 -13.99
CA ASP A 206 0.40 -12.81 -13.88
C ASP A 206 -0.50 -13.04 -15.12
N SER A 207 0.08 -13.48 -16.24
CA SER A 207 -0.62 -13.72 -17.51
C SER A 207 -1.16 -15.14 -17.70
N LEU A 208 -0.81 -16.10 -16.84
CA LEU A 208 -1.34 -17.46 -16.95
C LEU A 208 -2.79 -17.50 -16.47
N ALA A 209 -3.67 -18.08 -17.28
CA ALA A 209 -5.04 -18.37 -16.87
C ALA A 209 -5.01 -19.42 -15.76
N PRO A 210 -5.73 -19.21 -14.64
CA PRO A 210 -5.77 -20.16 -13.55
C PRO A 210 -6.51 -21.44 -13.97
N VAL A 211 -6.08 -22.58 -13.42
CA VAL A 211 -6.78 -23.86 -13.60
C VAL A 211 -7.67 -24.11 -12.40
N ALA A 212 -8.98 -24.18 -12.62
CA ALA A 212 -9.95 -24.38 -11.54
C ALA A 212 -10.24 -25.86 -11.26
N ARG A 213 -10.40 -26.18 -9.97
CA ARG A 213 -10.86 -27.48 -9.46
C ARG A 213 -11.86 -27.25 -8.34
N ALA A 214 -12.76 -28.20 -8.11
CA ALA A 214 -13.71 -28.13 -7.02
C ALA A 214 -13.84 -29.49 -6.32
N SER A 215 -14.35 -29.46 -5.09
CA SER A 215 -14.73 -30.67 -4.35
C SER A 215 -15.76 -31.51 -5.09
N SER A 216 -16.68 -30.84 -5.78
CA SER A 216 -17.73 -31.44 -6.58
C SER A 216 -18.19 -30.47 -7.67
N SER A 217 -18.81 -31.00 -8.72
CA SER A 217 -19.42 -30.18 -9.78
C SER A 217 -20.59 -30.93 -10.40
N ARG A 218 -21.63 -30.20 -10.80
CA ARG A 218 -22.68 -30.72 -11.69
C ARG A 218 -22.13 -30.85 -13.12
N PRO A 219 -22.65 -31.79 -13.95
CA PRO A 219 -22.10 -32.09 -15.28
C PRO A 219 -21.90 -30.88 -16.19
N ASP A 220 -22.85 -29.95 -16.23
CA ASP A 220 -22.82 -28.76 -17.10
C ASP A 220 -22.27 -27.51 -16.40
N HIS A 221 -21.83 -27.64 -15.15
CA HIS A 221 -21.33 -26.53 -14.34
C HIS A 221 -19.97 -26.86 -13.69
N PRO A 222 -18.94 -27.19 -14.49
CA PRO A 222 -17.62 -27.52 -13.98
C PRO A 222 -16.93 -26.31 -13.35
N ALA A 223 -15.95 -26.58 -12.48
CA ALA A 223 -15.15 -25.55 -11.79
C ALA A 223 -14.55 -24.49 -12.73
N ALA A 224 -14.20 -24.86 -13.96
CA ALA A 224 -13.60 -23.97 -14.96
C ALA A 224 -14.48 -22.75 -15.29
N LEU A 225 -15.82 -22.89 -15.19
CA LEU A 225 -16.74 -21.79 -15.48
C LEU A 225 -16.68 -20.67 -14.44
N ALA A 226 -16.12 -20.89 -13.26
CA ALA A 226 -15.90 -19.81 -12.29
C ALA A 226 -14.59 -19.02 -12.54
N ALA A 227 -13.84 -19.34 -13.60
CA ALA A 227 -12.56 -18.70 -13.91
C ALA A 227 -12.40 -18.36 -15.41
N ASP A 228 -13.50 -18.41 -16.18
CA ASP A 228 -13.53 -18.14 -17.62
C ASP A 228 -13.79 -16.65 -17.94
N ARG A 229 -14.10 -15.83 -16.92
CA ARG A 229 -14.46 -14.40 -17.01
C ARG A 229 -15.76 -14.14 -17.76
N ASP A 230 -16.67 -15.11 -17.82
CA ASP A 230 -18.00 -14.94 -18.36
C ASP A 230 -19.04 -14.97 -17.23
N SER A 231 -19.65 -13.83 -16.92
CA SER A 231 -20.68 -13.74 -15.87
C SER A 231 -21.98 -14.50 -16.20
N ALA A 232 -22.15 -14.99 -17.43
CA ALA A 232 -23.30 -15.79 -17.84
C ALA A 232 -23.12 -17.29 -17.57
N THR A 233 -21.90 -17.77 -17.35
CA THR A 233 -21.59 -19.15 -16.96
C THR A 233 -21.35 -19.22 -15.45
N PHE A 234 -21.35 -20.42 -14.87
CA PHE A 234 -21.05 -20.59 -13.44
C PHE A 234 -20.66 -22.03 -13.08
N TRP A 235 -19.76 -22.16 -12.10
CA TRP A 235 -19.55 -23.41 -11.38
C TRP A 235 -20.72 -23.67 -10.42
N TRP A 236 -21.12 -24.94 -10.27
CA TRP A 236 -22.15 -25.36 -9.32
C TRP A 236 -21.80 -26.68 -8.66
N SER A 237 -21.68 -26.67 -7.33
CA SER A 237 -21.41 -27.88 -6.54
C SER A 237 -22.55 -28.89 -6.60
N GLN A 238 -22.22 -30.15 -6.29
CA GLN A 238 -23.24 -31.16 -6.03
C GLN A 238 -24.00 -30.83 -4.73
N PRO A 239 -25.29 -31.16 -4.63
CA PRO A 239 -26.09 -30.87 -3.45
C PRO A 239 -25.76 -31.75 -2.23
N GLU A 240 -25.11 -32.89 -2.42
CA GLU A 240 -24.63 -33.78 -1.36
C GLU A 240 -23.32 -33.29 -0.73
N ASP A 241 -22.60 -32.41 -1.43
CA ASP A 241 -21.40 -31.78 -0.92
C ASP A 241 -21.77 -30.66 0.05
N LEU A 242 -21.78 -31.00 1.34
CA LEU A 242 -22.19 -30.07 2.39
C LEU A 242 -21.18 -28.94 2.58
N ARG A 243 -19.91 -29.08 2.20
CA ARG A 243 -18.89 -28.03 2.45
C ARG A 243 -18.03 -27.83 1.20
N PRO A 244 -18.67 -27.36 0.11
CA PRO A 244 -18.00 -27.31 -1.17
C PRO A 244 -16.87 -26.30 -1.15
N TRP A 245 -15.85 -26.59 -1.95
CA TRP A 245 -14.73 -25.68 -2.20
C TRP A 245 -14.45 -25.57 -3.69
N LEU A 246 -13.93 -24.41 -4.08
CA LEU A 246 -13.40 -24.10 -5.39
C LEU A 246 -11.95 -23.62 -5.22
N GLU A 247 -11.03 -24.18 -6.00
CA GLU A 247 -9.60 -23.94 -5.95
C GLU A 247 -9.08 -23.51 -7.32
N LEU A 248 -8.13 -22.59 -7.34
CA LEU A 248 -7.39 -22.14 -8.51
C LEU A 248 -5.90 -22.47 -8.35
N ASP A 249 -5.31 -23.21 -9.31
CA ASP A 249 -3.85 -23.25 -9.52
C ASP A 249 -3.46 -22.08 -10.43
N LEU A 250 -2.67 -21.15 -9.90
CA LEU A 250 -2.25 -19.94 -10.60
C LEU A 250 -1.04 -20.19 -11.53
N GLY A 251 -0.54 -21.42 -11.59
CA GLY A 251 0.60 -21.82 -12.43
C GLY A 251 1.97 -21.46 -11.83
N GLY A 252 1.99 -20.81 -10.68
CA GLY A 252 3.18 -20.42 -9.91
C GLY A 252 2.81 -19.39 -8.85
N ASP A 253 3.78 -18.97 -8.04
CA ASP A 253 3.55 -17.91 -7.05
C ASP A 253 3.15 -16.61 -7.76
N ARG A 254 1.93 -16.17 -7.48
CA ARG A 254 1.34 -14.95 -8.03
C ARG A 254 0.96 -14.00 -6.91
N GLU A 255 1.28 -12.73 -7.13
CA GLU A 255 0.98 -11.63 -6.22
C GLU A 255 -0.41 -11.06 -6.55
N PHE A 256 -1.21 -10.74 -5.54
CA PHE A 256 -2.55 -10.19 -5.74
C PHE A 256 -2.96 -9.28 -4.58
N GLY A 257 -3.82 -8.30 -4.87
CA GLY A 257 -4.31 -7.31 -3.90
C GLY A 257 -5.71 -7.59 -3.38
N GLY A 258 -6.46 -8.45 -4.05
CA GLY A 258 -7.83 -8.78 -3.68
C GLY A 258 -8.44 -9.85 -4.57
N LEU A 259 -9.72 -10.13 -4.29
CA LEU A 259 -10.55 -10.99 -5.11
C LEU A 259 -11.91 -10.33 -5.35
N GLU A 260 -12.53 -10.68 -6.46
CA GLU A 260 -13.95 -10.44 -6.71
C GLU A 260 -14.64 -11.80 -6.84
N LEU A 261 -15.75 -11.98 -6.12
CA LEU A 261 -16.57 -13.19 -6.20
C LEU A 261 -17.96 -12.80 -6.70
N ASP A 262 -18.39 -13.36 -7.82
CA ASP A 262 -19.74 -13.18 -8.34
C ASP A 262 -20.58 -14.41 -8.04
N TRP A 263 -21.40 -14.33 -6.99
CA TRP A 263 -22.28 -15.41 -6.58
C TRP A 263 -23.53 -15.50 -7.45
N VAL A 264 -23.96 -16.72 -7.76
CA VAL A 264 -25.28 -16.95 -8.34
C VAL A 264 -26.35 -16.62 -7.30
N ALA A 265 -27.40 -15.91 -7.72
CA ALA A 265 -28.49 -15.48 -6.85
C ALA A 265 -29.05 -16.65 -6.01
N GLY A 266 -29.09 -16.45 -4.68
CA GLY A 266 -29.57 -17.45 -3.72
C GLY A 266 -28.66 -18.67 -3.48
N ARG A 267 -27.47 -18.73 -4.10
CA ARG A 267 -26.53 -19.87 -3.99
C ARG A 267 -25.15 -19.49 -3.44
N HIS A 268 -25.06 -18.39 -2.69
CA HIS A 268 -23.83 -17.90 -2.06
C HIS A 268 -23.50 -18.63 -0.76
N ALA A 269 -22.24 -18.57 -0.31
CA ALA A 269 -21.83 -18.92 1.06
C ALA A 269 -22.05 -17.75 2.02
N ARG A 270 -22.71 -17.97 3.17
CA ARG A 270 -22.79 -16.95 4.23
C ARG A 270 -21.53 -16.97 5.10
N HIS A 271 -21.01 -18.17 5.36
CA HIS A 271 -19.76 -18.37 6.07
C HIS A 271 -18.75 -19.10 5.19
N TYR A 272 -17.67 -18.42 4.83
CA TYR A 272 -16.61 -18.99 3.98
C TYR A 272 -15.23 -18.41 4.30
N ALA A 273 -14.20 -19.14 3.88
CA ALA A 273 -12.81 -18.70 3.94
C ALA A 273 -12.20 -18.63 2.54
N ILE A 274 -11.33 -17.63 2.36
CA ILE A 274 -10.32 -17.62 1.31
C ILE A 274 -9.03 -18.13 1.92
N GLN A 275 -8.48 -19.17 1.30
CA GLN A 275 -7.27 -19.85 1.74
C GLN A 275 -6.22 -19.81 0.64
N VAL A 276 -4.96 -19.82 1.05
CA VAL A 276 -3.81 -19.91 0.15
C VAL A 276 -2.94 -21.10 0.52
N SER A 277 -2.28 -21.67 -0.49
CA SER A 277 -1.34 -22.76 -0.31
C SER A 277 -0.18 -22.67 -1.30
N PRO A 278 1.05 -23.02 -0.88
CA PRO A 278 2.17 -23.20 -1.81
C PRO A 278 2.15 -24.57 -2.51
N ASP A 279 1.44 -25.57 -1.95
CA ASP A 279 1.57 -26.98 -2.32
C ASP A 279 0.22 -27.73 -2.53
N ALA A 280 -0.91 -27.01 -2.43
CA ALA A 280 -2.28 -27.53 -2.45
C ALA A 280 -2.62 -28.53 -1.33
N ARG A 281 -1.74 -28.69 -0.33
CA ARG A 281 -1.90 -29.63 0.80
C ARG A 281 -2.05 -28.90 2.11
N THR A 282 -1.18 -27.92 2.35
CA THR A 282 -1.18 -27.10 3.56
C THR A 282 -1.84 -25.77 3.24
N TRP A 283 -3.00 -25.54 3.86
CA TRP A 283 -3.83 -24.37 3.59
C TRP A 283 -3.80 -23.40 4.77
N ARG A 284 -3.67 -22.11 4.46
CA ARG A 284 -3.76 -21.01 5.43
C ARG A 284 -4.90 -20.08 5.02
N SER A 285 -5.84 -19.84 5.92
CA SER A 285 -6.88 -18.83 5.71
C SER A 285 -6.27 -17.44 5.76
N ILE A 286 -6.57 -16.62 4.75
CA ILE A 286 -6.16 -15.20 4.66
C ILE A 286 -7.34 -14.24 4.79
N ARG A 287 -8.56 -14.74 4.60
CA ARG A 287 -9.81 -14.01 4.82
C ARG A 287 -10.88 -15.00 5.25
N GLU A 288 -11.71 -14.56 6.19
CA GLU A 288 -12.94 -15.21 6.57
C GLU A 288 -14.07 -14.19 6.41
N VAL A 289 -15.18 -14.63 5.85
CA VAL A 289 -16.39 -13.85 5.69
C VAL A 289 -17.49 -14.56 6.42
N VAL A 290 -18.12 -13.85 7.35
CA VAL A 290 -19.31 -14.24 8.09
C VAL A 290 -20.48 -13.39 7.62
N ASP A 291 -21.70 -13.93 7.68
CA ASP A 291 -22.92 -13.25 7.26
C ASP A 291 -22.90 -12.70 5.82
N GLY A 292 -22.22 -13.41 4.91
CA GLY A 292 -22.20 -13.10 3.47
C GLY A 292 -23.61 -12.99 2.90
N ASN A 293 -23.85 -11.95 2.10
CA ASN A 293 -25.14 -11.60 1.50
C ASN A 293 -25.30 -12.10 0.05
N GLY A 294 -24.22 -12.61 -0.55
CA GLY A 294 -24.19 -13.00 -1.96
C GLY A 294 -24.12 -11.81 -2.89
N GLY A 295 -24.47 -12.01 -4.17
CA GLY A 295 -24.21 -11.00 -5.20
C GLY A 295 -22.71 -10.91 -5.48
N ARG A 296 -22.16 -9.70 -5.57
CA ARG A 296 -20.73 -9.47 -5.78
C ARG A 296 -20.03 -9.18 -4.46
N ASP A 297 -19.05 -10.00 -4.10
CA ASP A 297 -18.17 -9.74 -2.96
C ASP A 297 -16.82 -9.22 -3.45
N LEU A 298 -16.42 -8.04 -2.96
CA LEU A 298 -15.10 -7.45 -3.19
C LEU A 298 -14.25 -7.65 -1.93
N LEU A 299 -13.16 -8.40 -2.04
CA LEU A 299 -12.34 -8.82 -0.90
C LEU A 299 -10.96 -8.17 -0.97
N ARG A 300 -10.65 -7.29 -0.01
CA ARG A 300 -9.32 -6.70 0.15
C ARG A 300 -8.35 -7.70 0.79
N LEU A 301 -7.29 -8.07 0.07
CA LEU A 301 -6.29 -9.06 0.49
C LEU A 301 -4.86 -8.49 0.32
N PRO A 302 -4.47 -7.47 1.10
CA PRO A 302 -3.19 -6.80 0.92
C PRO A 302 -2.02 -7.76 1.15
N GLU A 303 -0.91 -7.53 0.44
CA GLU A 303 0.34 -8.29 0.59
C GLU A 303 0.18 -9.81 0.40
N SER A 304 -0.78 -10.23 -0.43
CA SER A 304 -1.05 -11.65 -0.68
C SER A 304 -0.23 -12.20 -1.85
N GLU A 305 0.22 -13.43 -1.67
CA GLU A 305 1.02 -14.17 -2.65
C GLU A 305 0.79 -15.66 -2.44
N ALA A 306 0.49 -16.38 -3.53
CA ALA A 306 0.26 -17.81 -3.48
C ALA A 306 0.37 -18.44 -4.86
N ARG A 307 0.63 -19.75 -4.90
CA ARG A 307 0.39 -20.57 -6.09
C ARG A 307 -1.04 -21.09 -6.15
N TYR A 308 -1.60 -21.51 -5.03
CA TYR A 308 -2.94 -22.05 -4.95
C TYR A 308 -3.83 -21.15 -4.10
N LEU A 309 -5.04 -20.90 -4.59
CA LEU A 309 -6.08 -20.12 -3.91
C LEU A 309 -7.32 -21.00 -3.77
N ARG A 310 -8.00 -20.99 -2.62
CA ARG A 310 -9.22 -21.75 -2.40
C ARG A 310 -10.30 -20.92 -1.72
N LEU A 311 -11.49 -20.93 -2.29
CA LEU A 311 -12.75 -20.56 -1.64
C LEU A 311 -13.32 -21.82 -0.98
N GLN A 312 -13.51 -21.78 0.35
CA GLN A 312 -14.03 -22.90 1.14
C GLN A 312 -15.27 -22.47 1.91
N SER A 313 -16.39 -23.18 1.73
CA SER A 313 -17.55 -22.98 2.60
C SER A 313 -17.27 -23.53 4.01
N LEU A 314 -17.50 -22.70 5.04
CA LEU A 314 -17.30 -23.02 6.46
C LEU A 314 -18.60 -23.39 7.18
N GLU A 315 -19.73 -23.30 6.50
CA GLU A 315 -21.03 -23.79 6.94
C GLU A 315 -21.52 -24.93 6.03
N PRO A 316 -22.40 -25.83 6.52
CA PRO A 316 -23.07 -26.78 5.66
C PRO A 316 -23.97 -26.08 4.62
N LYS A 317 -23.79 -26.38 3.33
CA LYS A 317 -24.74 -26.03 2.28
C LYS A 317 -25.89 -27.02 2.22
N GLY A 318 -27.11 -26.48 2.14
CA GLY A 318 -28.31 -27.26 1.90
C GLY A 318 -28.41 -27.74 0.45
N ARG A 319 -29.52 -28.38 0.10
CA ARG A 319 -29.77 -29.03 -1.22
C ARG A 319 -29.62 -28.11 -2.45
N GLY A 320 -29.50 -26.80 -2.27
CA GLY A 320 -29.19 -25.86 -3.34
C GLY A 320 -27.75 -25.91 -3.84
N GLY A 321 -26.81 -26.45 -3.07
CA GLY A 321 -25.37 -26.37 -3.37
C GLY A 321 -24.82 -24.94 -3.39
N LEU A 322 -23.53 -24.80 -3.65
CA LEU A 322 -22.83 -23.53 -3.84
C LEU A 322 -22.64 -23.26 -5.32
N ALA A 323 -22.88 -22.04 -5.78
CA ALA A 323 -22.63 -21.67 -7.17
C ALA A 323 -22.00 -20.29 -7.31
N LEU A 324 -20.97 -20.20 -8.16
CA LEU A 324 -20.15 -19.02 -8.38
C LEU A 324 -19.98 -18.81 -9.88
N ALA A 325 -20.34 -17.63 -10.37
CA ALA A 325 -20.21 -17.22 -11.76
C ALA A 325 -18.77 -16.82 -12.09
N ASP A 326 -18.13 -16.00 -11.25
CA ASP A 326 -16.73 -15.59 -11.46
C ASP A 326 -15.96 -15.53 -10.15
N LEU A 327 -14.69 -15.92 -10.20
CA LEU A 327 -13.67 -15.72 -9.17
C LEU A 327 -12.51 -14.97 -9.84
N ARG A 328 -12.48 -13.66 -9.63
CA ARG A 328 -11.47 -12.79 -10.21
C ARG A 328 -10.34 -12.53 -9.22
N ILE A 329 -9.11 -12.54 -9.73
CA ILE A 329 -7.91 -12.18 -8.99
C ILE A 329 -7.53 -10.75 -9.35
N GLU A 330 -7.58 -9.87 -8.35
CA GLU A 330 -7.30 -8.46 -8.53
C GLU A 330 -5.81 -8.13 -8.35
N PRO A 331 -5.27 -7.17 -9.11
CA PRO A 331 -3.86 -6.80 -9.01
C PRO A 331 -3.55 -6.19 -7.64
N LEU A 332 -2.26 -6.12 -7.29
CA LEU A 332 -1.80 -5.56 -6.02
C LEU A 332 -2.38 -4.18 -5.70
N ALA A 333 -2.56 -3.33 -6.72
CA ALA A 333 -3.08 -1.98 -6.59
C ALA A 333 -4.50 -1.95 -5.98
N PHE A 334 -5.32 -2.97 -6.24
CA PHE A 334 -6.71 -3.06 -5.77
C PHE A 334 -6.80 -2.99 -4.24
N GLY A 335 -5.88 -3.65 -3.54
CA GLY A 335 -5.88 -3.73 -2.08
C GLY A 335 -4.72 -3.02 -1.40
N ALA A 336 -3.91 -2.25 -2.11
CA ALA A 336 -2.66 -1.67 -1.59
C ALA A 336 -2.89 -0.86 -0.29
N THR A 337 -3.94 -0.04 -0.27
CA THR A 337 -4.39 0.71 0.92
C THR A 337 -5.90 0.54 1.12
N PRO A 338 -6.45 0.86 2.31
CA PRO A 338 -7.90 0.93 2.49
C PRO A 338 -8.57 1.91 1.52
N GLU A 339 -7.93 3.05 1.26
CA GLU A 339 -8.40 4.04 0.29
C GLU A 339 -8.42 3.49 -1.14
N ALA A 340 -7.34 2.85 -1.61
CA ALA A 340 -7.28 2.26 -2.95
C ALA A 340 -8.40 1.23 -3.16
N PHE A 341 -8.67 0.43 -2.13
CA PHE A 341 -9.78 -0.52 -2.15
C PHE A 341 -11.15 0.18 -2.22
N LEU A 342 -11.40 1.19 -1.39
CA LEU A 342 -12.66 1.96 -1.45
C LEU A 342 -12.87 2.61 -2.81
N LYS A 343 -11.81 3.15 -3.44
CA LYS A 343 -11.86 3.69 -4.80
C LYS A 343 -12.21 2.61 -5.82
N ALA A 344 -11.61 1.42 -5.71
CA ALA A 344 -11.91 0.29 -6.60
C ALA A 344 -13.37 -0.18 -6.47
N VAL A 345 -13.88 -0.23 -5.24
CA VAL A 345 -15.29 -0.53 -4.97
C VAL A 345 -16.22 0.55 -5.56
N ALA A 346 -15.91 1.83 -5.32
CA ALA A 346 -16.71 2.94 -5.81
C ALA A 346 -16.76 3.01 -7.34
N ALA A 347 -15.65 2.67 -8.02
CA ALA A 347 -15.59 2.63 -9.48
C ALA A 347 -16.53 1.59 -10.12
N GLN A 348 -16.96 0.58 -9.36
CA GLN A 348 -17.92 -0.45 -9.82
C GLN A 348 -19.35 -0.20 -9.33
N ALA A 349 -19.53 0.77 -8.45
CA ALA A 349 -20.84 1.11 -7.91
C ALA A 349 -21.55 2.13 -8.81
N PRO A 350 -22.89 2.26 -8.71
CA PRO A 350 -23.59 3.38 -9.30
C PRO A 350 -22.97 4.70 -8.86
N ARG A 351 -22.77 5.62 -9.81
CA ARG A 351 -22.28 6.97 -9.52
C ARG A 351 -23.18 7.63 -8.47
N GLY A 352 -22.58 8.27 -7.47
CA GLY A 352 -23.31 8.82 -6.33
C GLY A 352 -23.42 7.88 -5.13
N ALA A 353 -23.15 6.57 -5.26
CA ALA A 353 -23.25 5.64 -4.12
C ALA A 353 -22.13 5.79 -3.08
N TYR A 354 -21.07 6.52 -3.41
CA TYR A 354 -19.91 6.80 -2.57
C TYR A 354 -19.61 8.30 -2.58
N PRO A 355 -18.91 8.81 -1.55
CA PRO A 355 -18.37 10.16 -1.56
C PRO A 355 -17.70 10.54 -2.88
N ARG A 356 -17.98 11.73 -3.40
CA ARG A 356 -17.43 12.23 -4.67
C ARG A 356 -15.91 12.11 -4.75
N GLY A 357 -15.21 12.48 -3.67
CA GLY A 357 -13.75 12.35 -3.56
C GLY A 357 -13.22 10.91 -3.67
N ILE A 358 -14.01 9.92 -3.21
CA ILE A 358 -13.66 8.49 -3.35
C ILE A 358 -13.92 8.01 -4.79
N ALA A 359 -14.89 8.59 -5.50
CA ALA A 359 -15.07 8.34 -6.93
C ALA A 359 -13.99 8.99 -7.82
N GLY A 360 -13.03 9.71 -7.23
CA GLY A 360 -11.94 10.37 -7.96
C GLY A 360 -12.32 11.75 -8.52
N GLU A 361 -13.44 12.31 -8.07
CA GLU A 361 -13.89 13.64 -8.46
C GLU A 361 -13.54 14.66 -7.39
N GLN A 362 -13.16 15.87 -7.84
CA GLN A 362 -12.87 16.97 -6.93
C GLN A 362 -14.15 17.43 -6.22
N THR A 363 -14.04 17.69 -4.92
CA THR A 363 -15.07 18.33 -4.09
C THR A 363 -14.51 19.65 -3.55
N TYR A 364 -15.31 20.71 -3.57
CA TYR A 364 -14.97 21.97 -2.91
C TYR A 364 -15.32 21.95 -1.42
N TRP A 365 -14.45 22.52 -0.59
CA TRP A 365 -14.55 22.54 0.86
C TRP A 365 -14.44 23.95 1.41
N THR A 366 -15.24 24.25 2.44
CA THR A 366 -15.19 25.50 3.20
C THR A 366 -14.79 25.20 4.64
N VAL A 367 -13.87 26.00 5.20
CA VAL A 367 -13.48 25.90 6.60
C VAL A 367 -14.61 26.41 7.50
N VAL A 368 -14.94 25.65 8.54
CA VAL A 368 -15.94 26.03 9.53
C VAL A 368 -15.32 25.94 10.93
N GLY A 369 -15.41 27.02 11.69
CA GLY A 369 -14.81 27.10 13.02
C GLY A 369 -15.07 28.45 13.69
N VAL A 370 -14.61 28.57 14.93
CA VAL A 370 -14.62 29.83 15.67
C VAL A 370 -13.36 30.62 15.33
N ASN A 371 -13.47 31.95 15.24
CA ASN A 371 -12.32 32.81 14.93
C ASN A 371 -11.16 32.57 15.93
N ALA A 372 -9.95 32.40 15.39
CA ALA A 372 -8.72 32.10 16.12
C ALA A 372 -8.70 30.77 16.89
N ASP A 373 -9.65 29.86 16.64
CA ASP A 373 -9.53 28.49 17.12
C ASP A 373 -8.47 27.72 16.30
N THR A 374 -7.84 26.76 16.96
CA THR A 374 -6.91 25.80 16.34
C THR A 374 -7.59 24.49 15.94
N GLN A 375 -8.86 24.32 16.33
CA GLN A 375 -9.73 23.23 15.93
C GLN A 375 -10.78 23.75 14.94
N GLU A 376 -10.57 23.45 13.66
CA GLU A 376 -11.48 23.80 12.58
C GLU A 376 -11.98 22.53 11.91
N GLY A 377 -13.24 22.54 11.48
CA GLY A 377 -13.83 21.52 10.62
C GLY A 377 -13.88 21.97 9.16
N LEU A 378 -14.30 21.06 8.29
CA LEU A 378 -14.56 21.35 6.88
C LEU A 378 -15.99 20.97 6.54
N VAL A 379 -16.63 21.77 5.69
CA VAL A 379 -17.93 21.43 5.09
C VAL A 379 -17.78 21.43 3.57
N GLY A 380 -18.14 20.32 2.95
CA GLY A 380 -18.08 20.10 1.51
C GLY A 380 -19.36 20.54 0.81
N GLU A 381 -19.28 20.84 -0.48
CA GLU A 381 -20.43 21.25 -1.31
C GLU A 381 -21.53 20.18 -1.40
N ASP A 382 -21.16 18.90 -1.24
CA ASP A 382 -22.10 17.77 -1.20
C ASP A 382 -22.73 17.59 0.20
N GLY A 383 -22.47 18.50 1.15
CA GLY A 383 -22.97 18.47 2.53
C GLY A 383 -22.13 17.62 3.49
N ALA A 384 -21.03 17.02 3.03
CA ALA A 384 -20.10 16.28 3.88
C ALA A 384 -19.45 17.19 4.93
N VAL A 385 -19.29 16.69 6.16
CA VAL A 385 -18.65 17.44 7.26
C VAL A 385 -17.46 16.66 7.79
N GLU A 386 -16.29 17.29 7.82
CA GLU A 386 -15.11 16.78 8.53
C GLU A 386 -15.03 17.43 9.90
N ALA A 387 -15.06 16.61 10.96
CA ALA A 387 -15.13 17.12 12.33
C ALA A 387 -13.84 17.81 12.81
N GLY A 388 -12.72 17.61 12.10
CA GLY A 388 -11.44 18.23 12.41
C GLY A 388 -10.27 17.46 11.82
N LYS A 389 -9.06 18.02 11.99
CA LYS A 389 -7.82 17.41 11.49
C LYS A 389 -7.64 15.98 12.00
N GLN A 390 -7.50 15.02 11.08
CA GLN A 390 -7.41 13.58 11.38
C GLN A 390 -8.65 13.00 12.08
N GLY A 391 -9.77 13.73 12.06
CA GLY A 391 -11.07 13.27 12.55
C GLY A 391 -11.78 12.38 11.53
N PHE A 392 -13.04 12.08 11.84
CA PHE A 392 -13.95 11.41 10.90
C PHE A 392 -14.66 12.43 10.03
N SER A 393 -15.13 11.95 8.88
CA SER A 393 -16.03 12.68 8.00
C SER A 393 -17.41 12.02 8.02
N VAL A 394 -18.47 12.81 7.93
CA VAL A 394 -19.86 12.34 7.80
C VAL A 394 -20.39 12.88 6.49
N GLU A 395 -20.83 11.99 5.61
CA GLU A 395 -21.51 12.38 4.36
C GLU A 395 -22.98 11.96 4.41
N PRO A 396 -23.91 12.91 4.26
CA PRO A 396 -25.33 12.59 4.28
C PRO A 396 -25.78 11.99 2.94
N PHE A 397 -26.58 10.94 3.01
CA PHE A 397 -27.37 10.43 1.88
C PHE A 397 -28.85 10.51 2.22
N LEU A 398 -29.67 10.92 1.25
CA LEU A 398 -31.12 11.05 1.45
C LEU A 398 -31.83 9.82 0.89
N TYR A 399 -32.43 9.00 1.75
CA TYR A 399 -33.29 7.91 1.31
C TYR A 399 -34.76 8.31 1.44
N ALA A 400 -35.46 8.43 0.32
CA ALA A 400 -36.85 8.88 0.28
C ALA A 400 -37.61 8.22 -0.89
N GLY A 401 -38.80 7.67 -0.60
CA GLY A 401 -39.65 7.01 -1.60
C GLY A 401 -39.01 5.78 -2.22
N ASP A 402 -38.42 4.90 -1.40
CA ASP A 402 -37.66 3.70 -1.79
C ASP A 402 -36.46 3.95 -2.72
N ARG A 403 -36.04 5.22 -2.86
CA ARG A 403 -34.91 5.65 -3.67
C ARG A 403 -33.86 6.35 -2.82
N LEU A 404 -32.60 6.06 -3.10
CA LEU A 404 -31.45 6.82 -2.61
C LEU A 404 -31.22 8.03 -3.53
N TRP A 405 -31.20 9.22 -2.93
CA TRP A 405 -30.83 10.48 -3.54
C TRP A 405 -29.44 10.87 -3.04
N THR A 406 -28.57 11.19 -3.97
CA THR A 406 -27.14 11.36 -3.74
C THR A 406 -26.68 12.71 -4.31
N TRP A 407 -25.41 13.06 -4.12
CA TRP A 407 -24.81 14.22 -4.79
C TRP A 407 -24.90 14.14 -6.32
N ASN A 408 -25.06 12.94 -6.90
CA ASN A 408 -25.20 12.76 -8.34
C ASN A 408 -26.60 13.13 -8.85
N ASP A 409 -27.59 13.22 -7.96
CA ASP A 409 -28.95 13.65 -8.30
C ASP A 409 -29.16 15.15 -8.10
N ALA A 410 -28.22 15.85 -7.45
CA ALA A 410 -28.29 17.26 -7.15
C ALA A 410 -27.68 18.13 -8.27
N HIS A 411 -28.26 19.30 -8.50
CA HIS A 411 -27.67 20.34 -9.34
C HIS A 411 -27.11 21.44 -8.45
N ALA A 412 -25.79 21.50 -8.32
CA ALA A 412 -25.09 22.52 -7.54
C ALA A 412 -24.51 23.59 -8.48
N GLU A 413 -24.65 24.86 -8.10
CA GLU A 413 -24.01 25.99 -8.77
C GLU A 413 -23.16 26.77 -7.76
N GLN A 414 -21.91 27.04 -8.11
CA GLN A 414 -21.06 27.91 -7.31
C GLN A 414 -21.28 29.37 -7.74
N SER A 415 -21.74 30.20 -6.82
CA SER A 415 -21.89 31.63 -7.02
C SER A 415 -21.34 32.41 -5.82
N LEU A 416 -20.95 33.65 -6.06
CA LEU A 416 -20.65 34.59 -4.98
C LEU A 416 -21.95 35.33 -4.65
N ALA A 417 -22.34 35.30 -3.38
CA ALA A 417 -23.41 36.16 -2.90
C ALA A 417 -23.04 37.63 -3.17
N GLU A 418 -23.98 38.39 -3.74
CA GLU A 418 -23.77 39.79 -4.17
C GLU A 418 -22.62 40.00 -5.18
N GLY A 419 -22.08 38.93 -5.78
CA GLY A 419 -21.03 38.98 -6.80
C GLY A 419 -19.59 39.01 -6.27
N ASP A 420 -19.40 39.14 -4.96
CA ASP A 420 -18.07 39.19 -4.33
C ASP A 420 -17.97 38.45 -2.99
N LEU A 421 -19.08 38.03 -2.37
CA LEU A 421 -19.07 37.34 -1.07
C LEU A 421 -19.10 35.81 -1.25
N PRO A 422 -18.15 35.06 -0.66
CA PRO A 422 -18.14 33.59 -0.72
C PRO A 422 -19.08 32.99 0.34
N ILE A 423 -20.38 33.30 0.24
CA ILE A 423 -21.41 32.82 1.17
C ILE A 423 -22.14 31.64 0.52
N PRO A 424 -22.10 30.42 1.10
CA PRO A 424 -22.90 29.30 0.62
C PRO A 424 -24.40 29.58 0.77
N THR A 425 -25.18 29.31 -0.28
CA THR A 425 -26.64 29.41 -0.29
C THR A 425 -27.24 28.09 -0.76
N VAL A 426 -28.37 27.67 -0.18
CA VAL A 426 -29.09 26.41 -0.51
C VAL A 426 -30.35 26.72 -1.31
#